data_AF-A0A151ZJ71-F1
#
_entry.id   AF-A0A151ZJ71-F1
#
_cell.length_a   1.000
_cell.length_b   1.000
_cell.length_c   1.000
_cell.angle_alpha   90.00
_cell.angle_beta   90.00
_cell.angle_gamma   90.00
#
_symmetry.space_group_name_H-M   'P 1'
#
loop_
_entity.id
_entity.type
_entity.pdbx_description
1 polymer ?
#
loop_
_entity_poly.entity_id
_entity_poly.type
_entity_poly.pdbx_seq_one_letter_code
_entity_poly.pdbx_strand_id
1 'polypeptide(L)'
;MNKKKQKTALEFRSLLCVFTALKGSQITIELRSNCKIYGTIENVDKYMNIELSNVNLKNKFFKNEKFEILLVQSRNIRYIHIPDKIDLNNLLYVYSRTLSDNKKKYQRTKRKAMEAPKMEIYDPTKN
;
A
#
# COMPACT_ATOMS: atom_id res chain seq x y z
N MET A 1 4.38 22.53 7.76
CA MET A 1 3.57 21.32 8.07
C MET A 1 4.10 20.12 7.28
N ASN A 2 4.37 18.97 7.92
CA ASN A 2 5.22 17.90 7.38
C ASN A 2 4.49 17.03 6.31
N LYS A 3 4.94 17.07 5.04
CA LYS A 3 4.26 16.45 3.87
C LYS A 3 3.93 14.96 4.04
N LYS A 4 4.72 14.19 4.80
CA LYS A 4 4.45 12.76 5.11
C LYS A 4 3.22 12.54 5.99
N LYS A 5 2.93 13.46 6.93
CA LYS A 5 1.76 13.35 7.84
C LYS A 5 0.43 13.56 7.10
N GLN A 6 0.43 14.38 6.06
CA GLN A 6 -0.75 14.58 5.20
C GLN A 6 -0.99 13.38 4.27
N LYS A 7 0.07 12.76 3.73
CA LYS A 7 -0.02 11.59 2.84
C LYS A 7 -0.80 10.44 3.45
N THR A 8 -0.46 10.03 4.67
CA THR A 8 -1.15 8.92 5.36
C THR A 8 -2.60 9.27 5.71
N ALA A 9 -2.93 10.54 5.91
CA ALA A 9 -4.29 10.97 6.25
C ALA A 9 -5.23 11.04 5.03
N LEU A 10 -4.68 11.23 3.82
CA LEU A 10 -5.47 11.27 2.58
C LEU A 10 -5.90 9.86 2.14
N GLU A 11 -5.01 8.87 2.28
CA GLU A 11 -5.29 7.47 1.91
C GLU A 11 -6.50 6.90 2.68
N PHE A 12 -6.64 7.26 3.97
CA PHE A 12 -7.76 6.83 4.81
C PHE A 12 -9.11 7.52 4.55
N ARG A 13 -9.12 8.69 3.91
CA ARG A 13 -10.33 9.47 3.65
C ARG A 13 -10.94 9.18 2.28
N SER A 14 -10.44 8.16 1.60
CA SER A 14 -10.86 7.79 0.25
C SER A 14 -11.01 6.27 0.14
N LEU A 15 -11.74 5.81 -0.87
CA LEU A 15 -11.90 4.39 -1.18
C LEU A 15 -10.57 3.68 -1.51
N LEU A 16 -9.47 4.42 -1.67
CA LEU A 16 -8.13 3.86 -1.86
C LEU A 16 -7.76 2.88 -0.73
N CYS A 17 -8.13 3.18 0.52
CA CYS A 17 -7.80 2.32 1.66
C CYS A 17 -8.37 0.90 1.54
N VAL A 18 -9.50 0.72 0.86
CA VAL A 18 -10.10 -0.59 0.57
C VAL A 18 -9.15 -1.41 -0.29
N PHE A 19 -8.69 -0.84 -1.40
CA PHE A 19 -7.82 -1.54 -2.35
C PHE A 19 -6.42 -1.77 -1.81
N THR A 20 -5.90 -0.84 -1.01
CA THR A 20 -4.63 -1.05 -0.31
C THR A 20 -4.73 -2.16 0.74
N ALA A 21 -5.86 -2.27 1.44
CA ALA A 21 -6.12 -3.35 2.39
C ALA A 21 -6.28 -4.72 1.70
N LEU A 22 -6.76 -4.74 0.45
CA LEU A 22 -6.87 -5.95 -0.36
C LEU A 22 -5.52 -6.45 -0.94
N LYS A 23 -4.39 -5.81 -0.63
CA LYS A 23 -3.06 -6.27 -1.06
C LYS A 23 -2.85 -7.75 -0.69
N GLY A 24 -2.36 -8.53 -1.64
CA GLY A 24 -2.22 -9.99 -1.56
C GLY A 24 -3.48 -10.78 -1.94
N SER A 25 -4.61 -10.12 -2.19
CA SER A 25 -5.84 -10.78 -2.64
C SER A 25 -5.91 -10.86 -4.17
N GLN A 26 -6.52 -11.93 -4.68
CA GLN A 26 -6.87 -12.06 -6.09
C GLN A 26 -8.12 -11.25 -6.39
N ILE A 27 -8.07 -10.41 -7.43
CA ILE A 27 -9.18 -9.57 -7.86
C ILE A 27 -9.43 -9.69 -9.36
N THR A 28 -10.59 -9.21 -9.80
CA THR A 28 -10.85 -8.95 -11.22
C THR A 28 -10.97 -7.44 -11.43
N ILE A 29 -10.28 -6.91 -12.44
CA ILE A 29 -10.38 -5.52 -12.88
C ILE A 29 -11.05 -5.50 -14.26
N GLU A 30 -12.13 -4.74 -14.39
CA GLU A 30 -12.71 -4.39 -15.68
C GLU A 30 -12.16 -3.06 -16.16
N LEU A 31 -11.53 -3.07 -17.34
CA LEU A 31 -11.02 -1.87 -17.98
C LEU A 31 -12.12 -1.15 -18.76
N ARG A 32 -11.94 0.16 -19.00
CA ARG A 32 -12.79 0.98 -19.88
C ARG A 32 -12.90 0.43 -21.30
N SER A 33 -11.90 -0.32 -21.76
CA SER A 33 -11.90 -1.02 -23.05
C SER A 33 -12.74 -2.30 -23.07
N ASN A 34 -13.45 -2.62 -21.99
CA ASN A 34 -14.18 -3.87 -21.76
C ASN A 34 -13.28 -5.12 -21.70
N CYS A 35 -11.97 -4.95 -21.49
CA CYS A 35 -11.08 -6.05 -21.15
C CYS A 35 -11.21 -6.39 -19.66
N LYS A 36 -11.05 -7.67 -19.31
CA LYS A 36 -11.03 -8.15 -17.92
C LYS A 36 -9.62 -8.62 -17.57
N ILE A 37 -9.13 -8.21 -16.41
CA ILE A 37 -7.85 -8.65 -15.88
C ILE A 37 -8.12 -9.38 -14.58
N TYR A 38 -7.66 -10.62 -14.46
CA TYR A 38 -7.63 -11.36 -13.21
C TYR A 38 -6.19 -11.44 -12.71
N GLY A 39 -5.94 -11.18 -11.43
CA GLY A 39 -4.59 -11.26 -10.85
C GLY A 39 -4.55 -10.95 -9.36
N THR A 40 -3.38 -11.08 -8.74
CA THR A 40 -3.15 -10.80 -7.32
C THR A 40 -2.60 -9.39 -7.14
N ILE A 41 -3.15 -8.60 -6.21
CA ILE A 41 -2.65 -7.26 -5.91
C ILE A 41 -1.29 -7.33 -5.21
N GLU A 42 -0.24 -6.85 -5.88
CA GLU A 42 1.06 -6.65 -5.26
C GLU A 42 1.19 -5.26 -4.65
N ASN A 43 0.68 -4.24 -5.34
CA ASN A 43 0.77 -2.87 -4.87
C ASN A 43 -0.37 -2.00 -5.41
N VAL A 44 -0.75 -0.99 -4.63
CA VAL A 44 -1.70 0.04 -5.02
C VAL A 44 -1.10 1.38 -4.65
N ASP A 45 -0.92 2.26 -5.63
CA ASP A 45 -0.41 3.60 -5.37
C ASP A 45 -1.51 4.60 -5.00
N LYS A 46 -1.11 5.81 -4.59
CA LYS A 46 -2.03 6.89 -4.22
C LYS A 46 -2.95 7.38 -5.35
N TYR A 47 -2.70 6.98 -6.59
CA TYR A 47 -3.46 7.33 -7.77
C TYR A 47 -4.32 6.18 -8.27
N MET A 48 -4.42 5.07 -7.52
CA MET A 48 -5.12 3.84 -7.92
C MET A 48 -4.48 3.12 -9.12
N ASN A 49 -3.19 3.34 -9.38
CA ASN A 49 -2.44 2.43 -10.23
C ASN A 49 -2.18 1.15 -9.45
N ILE A 50 -2.41 0.00 -10.09
CA ILE A 50 -2.36 -1.31 -9.44
C ILE A 50 -1.32 -2.17 -10.13
N GLU A 51 -0.35 -2.64 -9.37
CA GLU A 51 0.58 -3.68 -9.78
C GLU A 51 -0.03 -5.03 -9.43
N LEU A 52 -0.18 -5.89 -10.44
CA LEU A 52 -0.73 -7.23 -10.31
C LEU A 52 0.33 -8.28 -10.61
N SER A 53 0.29 -9.41 -9.91
CA SER A 53 1.03 -10.62 -10.24
C SER A 53 0.11 -11.77 -10.69
N ASN A 54 0.67 -12.79 -11.34
CA ASN A 54 -0.04 -13.99 -11.79
C ASN A 54 -1.29 -13.67 -12.62
N VAL A 55 -1.08 -12.87 -13.67
CA VAL A 55 -2.16 -12.17 -14.36
C VAL A 55 -2.71 -12.99 -15.53
N ASN A 56 -4.03 -12.99 -15.67
CA ASN A 56 -4.76 -13.46 -16.84
C ASN A 56 -5.63 -12.33 -17.40
N LEU A 57 -5.26 -11.81 -18.57
CA LEU A 57 -5.98 -10.78 -19.32
C LEU A 57 -6.90 -11.44 -20.34
N LYS A 58 -8.20 -11.15 -20.24
CA LYS A 58 -9.21 -11.54 -21.21
C LYS A 58 -9.67 -10.32 -22.01
N ASN A 59 -9.38 -10.32 -23.31
CA ASN A 59 -9.83 -9.26 -24.22
C ASN A 59 -11.29 -9.50 -24.69
N LYS A 60 -11.91 -8.49 -25.29
CA LYS A 60 -13.26 -8.52 -25.88
C LYS A 60 -13.46 -9.63 -26.93
N PHE A 61 -12.37 -10.09 -27.54
CA PHE A 61 -12.36 -11.20 -28.51
C PHE A 61 -12.10 -12.57 -27.85
N PHE A 62 -12.29 -12.68 -26.53
CA PHE A 62 -12.09 -13.91 -25.74
C PHE A 62 -10.68 -14.50 -25.78
N LYS A 63 -9.69 -13.74 -26.29
CA LYS A 63 -8.28 -14.11 -26.22
C LYS A 63 -7.78 -13.91 -24.78
N ASN A 64 -7.17 -14.96 -24.24
CA ASN A 64 -6.54 -14.96 -22.92
C ASN A 64 -5.03 -14.80 -23.09
N GLU A 65 -4.45 -13.85 -22.37
CA GLU A 65 -3.01 -13.60 -22.34
C GLU A 65 -2.53 -13.62 -20.88
N LYS A 66 -1.44 -14.34 -20.62
CA LYS A 66 -0.88 -14.48 -19.28
C LYS A 66 0.34 -13.58 -19.12
N PHE A 67 0.46 -12.95 -17.97
CA PHE A 67 1.61 -12.12 -17.60
C PHE A 67 2.04 -12.45 -16.18
N GLU A 68 3.34 -12.43 -15.92
CA GLU A 68 3.86 -12.60 -14.55
C GLU A 68 3.54 -11.37 -13.70
N ILE A 69 3.78 -10.18 -14.25
CA ILE A 69 3.52 -8.88 -13.63
C ILE A 69 2.81 -7.98 -14.65
N LEU A 70 1.79 -7.23 -14.21
CA LEU A 70 1.09 -6.23 -15.03
C LEU A 70 0.81 -4.96 -14.20
N LEU A 71 1.16 -3.80 -14.74
CA LEU A 71 0.79 -2.50 -14.16
C LEU A 71 -0.46 -1.94 -14.84
N VAL A 72 -1.54 -1.79 -14.09
CA VAL A 72 -2.80 -1.21 -14.55
C VAL A 72 -2.89 0.26 -14.15
N GLN A 73 -3.00 1.12 -15.14
CA GLN A 73 -3.19 2.56 -14.92
C GLN A 73 -4.61 2.88 -14.46
N SER A 74 -4.75 3.71 -13.45
CA SER A 74 -6.04 4.07 -12.85
C SER A 74 -7.05 4.66 -13.84
N ARG A 75 -6.59 5.49 -14.77
CA ARG A 75 -7.39 6.07 -15.86
C ARG A 75 -8.07 5.02 -16.75
N ASN A 76 -7.60 3.77 -16.74
CA ASN A 76 -8.19 2.69 -17.53
C ASN A 76 -9.12 1.79 -16.71
N ILE A 77 -9.11 1.89 -15.38
CA ILE A 77 -9.95 1.06 -14.49
C ILE A 77 -11.39 1.56 -14.49
N ARG A 78 -12.34 0.67 -14.83
CA ARG A 78 -13.77 0.92 -14.76
C ARG A 78 -14.37 0.33 -13.48
N TYR A 79 -14.09 -0.94 -13.21
CA TYR A 79 -14.54 -1.62 -11.99
C TYR A 79 -13.42 -2.48 -11.40
N ILE A 80 -13.44 -2.64 -10.08
CA ILE A 80 -12.65 -3.63 -9.37
C ILE A 80 -13.65 -4.51 -8.61
N HIS A 81 -13.62 -5.80 -8.93
CA HIS A 81 -14.43 -6.82 -8.27
C HIS A 81 -13.78 -7.19 -6.94
N ILE A 82 -14.49 -6.95 -5.84
CA ILE A 82 -14.05 -7.35 -4.50
C ILE A 82 -14.36 -8.85 -4.33
N PRO A 83 -13.42 -9.66 -3.82
CA PRO A 83 -13.66 -11.09 -3.62
C PRO A 83 -14.77 -11.37 -2.61
N ASP A 84 -15.72 -12.24 -2.96
CA ASP A 84 -16.89 -12.54 -2.14
C ASP A 84 -16.54 -13.13 -0.76
N LYS A 85 -15.40 -13.82 -0.65
CA LYS A 85 -14.95 -14.47 0.58
C LYS A 85 -14.29 -13.51 1.57
N ILE A 86 -14.17 -12.22 1.25
CA ILE A 86 -13.53 -11.23 2.11
C ILE A 86 -14.59 -10.49 2.92
N ASP A 87 -14.51 -10.59 4.24
CA ASP A 87 -15.19 -9.67 5.14
C ASP A 87 -14.48 -8.32 5.10
N LEU A 88 -15.02 -7.42 4.28
CA LEU A 88 -14.46 -6.09 4.07
C LEU A 88 -14.42 -5.26 5.36
N ASN A 89 -15.41 -5.40 6.24
CA ASN A 89 -15.46 -4.63 7.49
C ASN A 89 -14.32 -5.04 8.42
N ASN A 90 -14.14 -6.36 8.59
CA ASN A 90 -13.04 -6.87 9.41
C ASN A 90 -11.67 -6.53 8.79
N LEU A 91 -11.53 -6.67 7.47
CA LEU A 91 -10.29 -6.32 6.77
C LEU A 91 -9.90 -4.86 7.00
N LEU A 92 -10.85 -3.93 6.84
CA LEU A 92 -10.62 -2.50 7.06
C LEU A 92 -10.33 -2.19 8.54
N TYR A 93 -11.01 -2.85 9.46
CA TYR A 93 -10.76 -2.71 10.89
C TYR A 93 -9.32 -3.10 11.24
N VAL A 94 -8.86 -4.28 10.81
CA VAL A 94 -7.48 -4.75 11.00
C VAL A 94 -6.48 -3.80 10.35
N TYR A 95 -6.72 -3.40 9.09
CA TYR A 95 -5.84 -2.50 8.37
C TYR A 95 -5.67 -1.13 9.07
N SER A 96 -6.77 -0.58 9.61
CA SER A 96 -6.74 0.69 10.36
C SER A 96 -5.91 0.61 11.65
N ARG A 97 -5.95 -0.54 12.34
CA ARG A 97 -5.13 -0.84 13.52
C ARG A 97 -3.65 -0.89 13.15
N THR A 98 -3.29 -1.69 12.13
CA THR A 98 -1.90 -1.84 11.67
C THR A 98 -1.26 -0.49 11.34
N LEU A 99 -1.98 0.39 10.66
CA LEU A 99 -1.48 1.73 10.32
C LEU A 99 -1.34 2.65 11.55
N SER A 100 -2.26 2.55 12.50
CA SER A 100 -2.16 3.28 13.78
C SER A 100 -0.92 2.88 14.59
N ASP A 101 -0.61 1.59 14.61
CA ASP A 101 0.55 1.05 15.33
C ASP A 101 1.86 1.39 14.63
N ASN A 102 1.91 1.34 13.30
CA ASN A 102 3.05 1.81 12.51
C ASN A 102 3.36 3.29 12.77
N LYS A 103 2.32 4.13 12.92
CA LYS A 103 2.47 5.55 13.27
C LYS A 103 3.04 5.76 14.68
N LYS A 104 2.66 4.93 15.65
CA LYS A 104 3.23 4.96 17.01
C LYS A 104 4.69 4.51 17.02
N LYS A 105 5.03 3.44 16.29
CA LYS A 105 6.40 2.91 16.15
C LYS A 105 7.34 3.95 15.54
N TYR A 106 6.91 4.63 14.48
CA TYR A 106 7.69 5.71 13.85
C TYR A 106 7.91 6.93 14.77
N GLN A 107 6.95 7.25 15.64
CA GLN A 107 7.15 8.31 16.63
C GLN A 107 8.13 7.92 17.73
N ARG A 108 8.17 6.64 18.13
CA ARG A 108 9.16 6.11 19.08
C ARG A 108 10.58 6.16 18.51
N THR A 109 10.81 5.73 17.27
CA THR A 109 12.15 5.78 16.66
C THR A 109 12.68 7.19 16.45
N LYS A 110 11.80 8.19 16.29
CA LYS A 110 12.20 9.60 16.30
C LYS A 110 12.56 10.14 17.69
N ARG A 111 12.05 9.51 18.76
CA ARG A 111 12.27 9.90 20.15
C ARG A 111 13.35 9.02 20.78
N LYS A 112 14.56 8.99 20.21
CA LYS A 112 15.84 8.71 20.89
C LYS A 112 16.96 8.50 19.86
N ALA A 113 17.83 9.49 19.73
CA ALA A 113 19.25 9.20 19.81
C ALA A 113 19.64 9.57 21.25
N MET A 114 20.25 8.65 22.00
CA MET A 114 20.87 8.99 23.27
C MET A 114 22.09 9.83 22.92
N GLU A 115 22.25 11.02 23.51
CA GLU A 115 23.53 11.74 23.39
C GLU A 115 24.61 10.83 23.96
N ALA A 116 25.66 10.57 23.17
CA ALA A 116 26.78 9.78 23.64
C ALA A 116 27.36 10.48 24.87
N PRO A 117 27.65 9.76 25.97
CA PRO A 117 28.28 10.37 27.14
C PRO A 117 29.56 11.08 26.68
N LYS A 118 29.73 12.34 27.08
CA LYS A 118 30.95 13.10 26.80
C LYS A 118 32.10 12.34 27.43
N MET A 119 33.05 11.85 26.62
CA MET A 119 34.32 11.39 27.15
C MET A 119 35.06 12.63 27.65
N GLU A 120 35.23 12.76 28.96
CA GLU A 120 36.14 13.75 29.52
C GLU A 120 37.54 13.41 29.01
N ILE A 121 38.11 14.32 28.22
CA ILE A 121 39.49 14.20 27.79
C ILE A 121 40.34 14.35 29.05
N TYR A 122 41.00 13.27 29.46
CA TYR A 122 42.00 13.31 30.53
C TYR A 122 43.09 14.31 30.13
N ASP A 123 43.18 15.42 30.86
CA ASP A 123 44.19 16.45 30.66
C ASP A 123 45.33 16.21 31.67
N PRO A 124 46.48 15.66 31.22
CA PRO A 124 47.60 15.35 32.11
C PRO A 124 48.31 16.60 32.66
N THR A 125 47.90 17.82 32.27
CA THR A 125 48.51 19.08 32.71
C THR A 125 47.76 19.76 33.86
N LYS A 126 46.61 19.23 34.28
CA LYS A 126 45.93 19.68 35.49
C LYS A 126 46.50 18.97 36.72
N ASN A 127 47.56 19.55 37.28
CA ASN A 127 47.94 19.48 38.69
C ASN A 127 48.58 20.80 39.09
#